data_AF-A0A7S2WZT2-F1
#
_entry.id   AF-A0A7S2WZT2-F1
#
_cell.length_a   1.000
_cell.length_b   1.000
_cell.length_c   1.000
_cell.angle_alpha   90.00
_cell.angle_beta   90.00
_cell.angle_gamma   90.00
#
_symmetry.space_group_name_H-M   'P 1'
#
loop_
_entity.id
_entity.type
_entity.pdbx_description
1 polymer ?
#
loop_
_entity_poly.entity_id
_entity_poly.type
_entity_poly.pdbx_seq_one_letter_code
_entity_poly.pdbx_strand_id
1 'polypeptide(L)'
;DAAGEELPLAGSSRSGDQAAESLVYANEKSVRIILASCIEKELKLLEEARSRVKDAIQGDLEPALEALLNESRVTVAQSRAVPRISFDAVNNSVSIRGAGSQRTQWAKEFGLTHPKDRNGSRLADRFSTERVEEALDEYR
;
A
#
# COMPACT_ATOMS: atom_id res chain seq x y z
N ASP A 1 -0.78 -48.08 -15.29
CA ASP A 1 -1.10 -46.69 -15.69
C ASP A 1 -1.76 -45.95 -14.54
N ALA A 2 -0.96 -45.19 -13.79
CA ALA A 2 -1.42 -44.29 -12.74
C ALA A 2 -1.14 -42.86 -13.22
N ALA A 3 -2.17 -42.18 -13.73
CA ALA A 3 -2.08 -40.77 -14.08
C ALA A 3 -2.28 -39.96 -12.79
N GLY A 4 -1.19 -39.35 -12.31
CA GLY A 4 -1.24 -38.34 -11.26
C GLY A 4 -1.80 -37.04 -11.83
N GLU A 5 -2.95 -36.61 -11.33
CA GLU A 5 -3.42 -35.25 -11.51
C GLU A 5 -2.60 -34.33 -10.61
N GLU A 6 -1.76 -33.49 -11.22
CA GLU A 6 -1.10 -32.39 -10.53
C GLU A 6 -2.13 -31.28 -10.25
N LEU A 7 -2.33 -30.99 -8.97
CA LEU A 7 -3.10 -29.83 -8.52
C LEU A 7 -2.40 -28.54 -8.95
N PRO A 8 -3.11 -27.53 -9.48
CA PRO A 8 -2.50 -26.25 -9.79
C PRO A 8 -2.05 -25.57 -8.50
N LEU A 9 -0.74 -25.29 -8.43
CA LEU A 9 -0.09 -24.47 -7.41
C LEU A 9 -0.84 -23.15 -7.26
N ALA A 10 -1.49 -22.99 -6.11
CA ALA A 10 -2.08 -21.73 -5.69
C ALA A 10 -0.99 -20.64 -5.73
N GLY A 11 -1.08 -19.76 -6.72
CA GLY A 11 -0.25 -18.58 -6.84
C GLY A 11 -0.34 -17.80 -5.54
N SER A 12 0.80 -17.61 -4.89
CA SER A 12 0.93 -16.70 -3.76
C SER A 12 0.70 -15.28 -4.28
N SER A 13 -0.55 -14.83 -4.26
CA SER A 13 -0.89 -13.43 -4.51
C SER A 13 -0.10 -12.59 -3.52
N ARG A 14 0.67 -11.63 -4.02
CA ARG A 14 1.46 -10.75 -3.16
C ARG A 14 0.49 -9.94 -2.30
N SER A 15 0.88 -9.62 -1.07
CA SER A 15 0.03 -8.88 -0.14
C SER A 15 -0.47 -7.53 -0.70
N GLY A 16 0.22 -6.94 -1.68
CA GLY A 16 -0.20 -5.72 -2.36
C GLY A 16 -1.38 -5.92 -3.32
N ASP A 17 -1.50 -7.09 -3.95
CA ASP A 17 -2.54 -7.38 -4.94
C ASP A 17 -3.92 -7.47 -4.25
N GLN A 18 -3.98 -8.13 -3.10
CA GLN A 18 -5.21 -8.23 -2.30
C GLN A 18 -5.72 -6.88 -1.78
N ALA A 19 -4.81 -5.95 -1.46
CA ALA A 19 -5.18 -4.62 -0.98
C ALA A 19 -5.79 -3.78 -2.12
N ALA A 20 -5.23 -3.89 -3.33
CA ALA A 20 -5.76 -3.22 -4.51
C ALA A 20 -7.15 -3.75 -4.89
N GLU A 21 -7.34 -5.07 -4.89
CA GLU A 21 -8.63 -5.69 -5.19
C GLU A 21 -9.73 -5.28 -4.20
N SER A 22 -9.41 -5.24 -2.90
CA SER A 22 -10.39 -4.85 -1.86
C SER A 22 -10.86 -3.41 -2.01
N LEU A 23 -9.98 -2.52 -2.47
CA LEU A 23 -10.27 -1.10 -2.65
C LEU A 23 -11.17 -0.85 -3.87
N VAL A 24 -10.95 -1.58 -4.97
CA VAL A 24 -11.83 -1.52 -6.16
C VAL A 24 -13.24 -1.98 -5.79
N TYR A 25 -13.35 -3.11 -5.10
CA TYR A 25 -14.64 -3.69 -4.71
C TYR A 25 -15.47 -2.78 -3.80
N ALA A 26 -14.83 -2.04 -2.90
CA ALA A 26 -15.52 -1.11 -2.01
C ALA A 26 -16.11 0.11 -2.74
N ASN A 27 -15.42 0.59 -3.78
CA ASN A 27 -15.83 1.78 -4.54
C ASN A 27 -16.93 1.47 -5.57
N GLU A 28 -16.92 0.29 -6.19
CA GLU A 28 -17.90 -0.11 -7.21
C GLU A 28 -19.34 -0.22 -6.68
N LYS A 29 -19.52 -0.44 -5.37
CA LYS A 29 -20.86 -0.61 -4.76
C LYS A 29 -21.72 0.67 -4.76
N SER A 30 -21.17 1.82 -5.14
CA SER A 30 -21.78 3.14 -4.87
C SER A 30 -22.39 3.89 -6.07
N VAL A 31 -22.48 3.31 -7.28
CA VAL A 31 -22.77 4.10 -8.50
C VAL A 31 -24.25 4.06 -8.96
N ARG A 32 -24.93 5.22 -8.99
CA ARG A 32 -26.23 5.48 -9.67
C ARG A 32 -25.99 6.13 -11.05
N ILE A 33 -26.83 5.73 -12.03
CA ILE A 33 -26.90 6.08 -13.48
C ILE A 33 -25.99 7.23 -13.93
N ILE A 34 -24.86 6.86 -14.54
CA ILE A 34 -23.87 7.76 -15.18
C ILE A 34 -23.94 7.54 -16.71
N LEU A 35 -23.86 8.61 -17.51
CA LEU A 35 -23.73 8.51 -18.98
C LEU A 35 -22.44 7.74 -19.32
N ALA A 36 -22.51 6.78 -20.26
CA ALA A 36 -21.40 5.88 -20.58
C ALA A 36 -20.08 6.61 -20.95
N SER A 37 -20.16 7.75 -21.63
CA SER A 37 -18.98 8.58 -21.96
C SER A 37 -18.39 9.33 -20.75
N CYS A 38 -19.22 9.66 -19.75
CA CYS A 38 -18.72 10.18 -18.47
C CYS A 38 -18.06 9.05 -17.68
N ILE A 39 -18.63 7.85 -17.67
CA ILE A 39 -18.01 6.68 -17.03
C ILE A 39 -16.63 6.41 -17.63
N GLU A 40 -16.50 6.40 -18.95
CA GLU A 40 -15.24 6.09 -19.62
C GLU A 40 -14.12 7.10 -19.30
N LYS A 41 -14.46 8.40 -19.25
CA LYS A 41 -13.52 9.45 -18.85
C LYS A 41 -13.14 9.35 -17.38
N GLU A 42 -14.11 9.17 -16.48
CA GLU A 42 -13.85 9.04 -15.04
C GLU A 42 -13.06 7.75 -14.74
N LEU A 43 -13.34 6.65 -15.43
CA LEU A 43 -12.56 5.40 -15.33
C LEU A 43 -11.11 5.61 -15.73
N LYS A 44 -10.86 6.34 -16.83
CA LYS A 44 -9.49 6.65 -17.26
C LYS A 44 -8.75 7.48 -16.21
N LEU A 45 -9.40 8.50 -15.63
CA LEU A 45 -8.80 9.29 -14.55
C LEU A 45 -8.49 8.44 -13.32
N LEU A 46 -9.40 7.52 -12.96
CA LEU A 46 -9.21 6.59 -11.86
C LEU A 46 -8.06 5.62 -12.12
N GLU A 47 -7.91 5.11 -13.35
CA GLU A 47 -6.79 4.26 -13.75
C GLU A 47 -5.45 5.00 -13.68
N GLU A 48 -5.41 6.26 -14.14
CA GLU A 48 -4.22 7.12 -14.05
C GLU A 48 -3.85 7.41 -12.59
N ALA A 49 -4.82 7.74 -11.73
CA ALA A 49 -4.60 7.92 -10.30
C ALA A 49 -4.12 6.61 -9.63
N ARG A 50 -4.71 5.47 -9.97
CA ARG A 50 -4.26 4.15 -9.49
C ARG A 50 -2.82 3.86 -9.90
N SER A 51 -2.46 4.17 -11.15
CA SER A 51 -1.09 4.01 -11.64
C SER A 51 -0.12 4.85 -10.82
N ARG A 52 -0.47 6.11 -10.53
CA ARG A 52 0.36 7.00 -9.70
C ARG A 52 0.57 6.46 -8.28
N VAL A 53 -0.49 5.93 -7.65
CA VAL A 53 -0.37 5.28 -6.33
C VAL A 53 0.57 4.09 -6.41
N LYS A 54 0.43 3.23 -7.43
CA LYS A 54 1.29 2.07 -7.61
C LYS A 54 2.76 2.47 -7.81
N ASP A 55 3.00 3.44 -8.68
CA ASP A 55 4.34 3.94 -8.99
C ASP A 55 5.01 4.58 -7.77
N ALA A 56 4.24 5.28 -6.93
CA ALA A 56 4.73 5.85 -5.67
C ALA A 56 5.08 4.75 -4.64
N ILE A 57 4.23 3.72 -4.49
CA ILE A 57 4.52 2.60 -3.60
C ILE A 57 5.79 1.86 -4.04
N GLN A 58 5.91 1.56 -5.34
CA GLN A 58 7.05 0.82 -5.90
C GLN A 58 8.33 1.66 -5.91
N GLY A 59 8.23 2.96 -6.18
CA GLY A 59 9.38 3.86 -6.21
C GLY A 59 9.90 4.24 -4.84
N ASP A 60 9.03 4.30 -3.83
CA ASP A 60 9.36 4.92 -2.55
C ASP A 60 9.31 3.93 -1.39
N LEU A 61 8.16 3.25 -1.19
CA LEU A 61 7.94 2.42 -0.01
C LEU A 61 8.59 1.04 -0.11
N GLU A 62 8.61 0.43 -1.30
CA GLU A 62 9.26 -0.87 -1.51
C GLU A 62 10.77 -0.82 -1.23
N PRO A 63 11.55 0.14 -1.76
CA PRO A 63 12.98 0.27 -1.43
C PRO A 63 13.23 0.54 0.04
N ALA A 64 12.40 1.38 0.68
CA ALA A 64 12.51 1.68 2.10
C ALA A 64 12.25 0.42 2.95
N LEU A 65 11.24 -0.38 2.60
CA LEU A 65 10.94 -1.64 3.27
C LEU A 65 12.06 -2.67 3.06
N GLU A 66 12.60 -2.78 1.85
CA GLU A 66 13.69 -3.71 1.55
C GLU A 66 14.94 -3.39 2.36
N ALA A 67 15.36 -2.12 2.40
CA ALA A 67 16.46 -1.66 3.24
C ALA A 67 16.23 -1.99 4.72
N LEU A 68 15.02 -1.71 5.20
CA LEU A 68 14.61 -1.99 6.58
C LEU A 68 14.69 -3.49 6.91
N LEU A 69 14.24 -4.35 6.00
CA LEU A 69 14.28 -5.81 6.18
C LEU A 69 15.73 -6.34 6.13
N ASN A 70 16.56 -5.79 5.26
CA ASN A 70 17.98 -6.15 5.15
C ASN A 70 18.77 -5.77 6.41
N GLU A 71 18.52 -4.60 7.00
CA GLU A 71 19.06 -4.22 8.31
C GLU A 71 18.54 -5.13 9.42
N SER A 72 17.23 -5.43 9.39
CA SER A 72 16.57 -6.16 10.48
C SER A 72 16.96 -7.63 10.58
N ARG A 73 17.50 -8.24 9.51
CA ARG A 73 18.07 -9.61 9.55
C ARG A 73 19.17 -9.77 10.60
N VAL A 74 19.75 -8.67 11.09
CA VAL A 74 20.79 -8.66 12.15
C VAL A 74 20.19 -8.59 13.57
N THR A 75 18.90 -8.27 13.75
CA THR A 75 18.31 -7.96 15.07
C THR A 75 16.87 -8.47 15.23
N VAL A 76 16.56 -9.69 14.77
CA VAL A 76 15.18 -10.25 14.75
C VAL A 76 14.72 -10.81 16.13
N ALA A 77 15.50 -10.68 17.20
CA ALA A 77 15.19 -11.36 18.46
C ALA A 77 14.11 -10.65 19.34
N GLN A 78 13.72 -9.40 19.07
CA GLN A 78 12.94 -8.61 20.05
C GLN A 78 11.71 -7.82 19.53
N SER A 79 11.44 -7.77 18.22
CA SER A 79 10.25 -7.08 17.69
C SER A 79 9.11 -8.05 17.40
N ARG A 80 7.94 -7.85 18.02
CA ARG A 80 6.72 -8.65 17.80
C ARG A 80 6.10 -8.51 16.40
N ALA A 81 6.57 -7.58 15.56
CA ALA A 81 6.00 -7.36 14.23
C ALA A 81 7.09 -7.21 13.17
N VAL A 82 7.00 -8.04 12.13
CA VAL A 82 7.81 -7.90 10.91
C VAL A 82 7.33 -6.65 10.16
N PRO A 83 8.25 -5.75 9.76
CA PRO A 83 7.88 -4.59 8.97
C PRO A 83 7.19 -4.98 7.66
N ARG A 84 6.15 -4.24 7.27
CA ARG A 84 5.40 -4.46 6.03
C ARG A 84 4.68 -3.21 5.56
N ILE A 85 4.44 -3.11 4.26
CA ILE A 85 3.49 -2.14 3.70
C ILE A 85 2.06 -2.62 4.04
N SER A 86 1.23 -1.72 4.55
CA SER A 86 -0.14 -1.99 4.97
C SER A 86 -1.07 -0.91 4.45
N PHE A 87 -2.23 -1.34 3.97
CA PHE A 87 -3.37 -0.47 3.70
C PHE A 87 -4.22 -0.30 4.97
N ASP A 88 -4.72 0.90 5.21
CA ASP A 88 -5.72 1.23 6.22
C ASP A 88 -6.98 1.77 5.54
N ALA A 89 -8.02 0.93 5.47
CA ALA A 89 -9.29 1.31 4.87
C ALA A 89 -10.02 2.44 5.60
N VAL A 90 -9.80 2.62 6.91
CA VAL A 90 -10.47 3.67 7.69
C VAL A 90 -9.94 5.06 7.34
N ASN A 91 -8.64 5.13 7.07
CA ASN A 91 -7.94 6.37 6.74
C ASN A 91 -7.58 6.47 5.24
N ASN A 92 -8.00 5.48 4.45
CA ASN A 92 -7.60 5.28 3.06
C ASN A 92 -6.10 5.53 2.82
N SER A 93 -5.25 5.00 3.69
CA SER A 93 -3.81 5.30 3.76
C SER A 93 -2.97 4.05 3.49
N VAL A 94 -1.86 4.22 2.76
CA VAL A 94 -0.85 3.18 2.54
C VAL A 94 0.43 3.58 3.25
N SER A 95 0.98 2.68 4.07
CA SER A 95 2.17 2.99 4.89
C SER A 95 2.94 1.75 5.32
N ILE A 96 4.22 1.91 5.61
CA ILE A 96 5.05 0.91 6.28
C ILE A 96 4.71 0.90 7.77
N ARG A 97 4.39 -0.29 8.30
CA ARG A 97 4.14 -0.55 9.72
C ARG A 97 5.16 -1.51 10.29
N GLY A 98 5.35 -1.48 11.61
CA GLY A 98 6.23 -2.42 12.32
C GLY A 98 7.72 -2.06 12.28
N ALA A 99 8.08 -0.90 11.71
CA ALA A 99 9.46 -0.39 11.70
C ALA A 99 9.98 0.02 13.09
N GLY A 100 9.07 0.34 14.01
CA GLY A 100 9.38 0.88 15.34
C GLY A 100 9.63 2.39 15.30
N SER A 101 9.19 3.11 16.33
CA SER A 101 9.25 4.58 16.39
C SER A 101 10.67 5.16 16.51
N GLN A 102 11.67 4.33 16.83
CA GLN A 102 13.06 4.76 17.03
C GLN A 102 13.87 4.85 15.72
N ARG A 103 13.34 4.39 14.58
CA ARG A 103 14.06 4.37 13.29
C ARG A 103 14.00 5.71 12.54
N THR A 104 14.34 6.78 13.26
CA THR A 104 14.32 8.16 12.73
C THR A 104 15.34 8.40 11.63
N GLN A 105 16.47 7.69 11.64
CA GLN A 105 17.50 7.83 10.60
C GLN A 105 17.09 7.17 9.28
N TRP A 106 16.63 5.91 9.33
CA TRP A 106 16.00 5.24 8.18
C TRP A 106 14.86 6.07 7.60
N ALA A 107 13.98 6.60 8.46
CA ALA A 107 12.89 7.46 8.01
C ALA A 107 13.39 8.70 7.25
N LYS A 108 14.47 9.35 7.71
CA LYS A 108 15.05 10.50 7.01
C LYS A 108 15.71 10.14 5.68
N GLU A 109 16.44 9.03 5.62
CA GLU A 109 17.15 8.58 4.42
C GLU A 109 16.20 8.31 3.25
N PHE A 110 15.00 7.80 3.55
CA PHE A 110 13.97 7.51 2.55
C PHE A 110 12.89 8.60 2.44
N GLY A 111 13.08 9.77 3.08
CA GLY A 111 12.10 10.87 3.02
C GLY A 111 10.73 10.49 3.61
N LEU A 112 10.70 9.58 4.57
CA LEU A 112 9.48 9.07 5.16
C LEU A 112 8.88 10.04 6.17
N THR A 113 7.57 10.16 6.13
CA THR A 113 6.75 10.99 7.01
C THR A 113 5.68 10.15 7.71
N HIS A 114 5.12 10.68 8.78
CA HIS A 114 3.94 10.07 9.41
C HIS A 114 2.68 10.50 8.65
N PRO A 115 1.93 9.57 8.04
CA PRO A 115 0.70 9.91 7.33
C PRO A 115 -0.33 10.46 8.31
N LYS A 116 -1.26 11.26 7.78
CA LYS A 116 -2.36 11.83 8.56
C LYS A 116 -3.55 10.87 8.53
N ASP A 117 -4.24 10.76 9.66
CA ASP A 117 -5.55 10.13 9.72
C ASP A 117 -6.62 11.04 9.10
N ARG A 118 -7.85 10.54 8.97
CA ARG A 118 -8.98 11.31 8.45
C ARG A 118 -9.32 12.59 9.25
N ASN A 119 -8.81 12.72 10.47
CA ASN A 119 -8.99 13.89 11.34
C ASN A 119 -7.77 14.84 11.29
N GLY A 120 -6.77 14.56 10.45
CA GLY A 120 -5.54 15.34 10.32
C GLY A 120 -4.45 15.03 11.36
N SER A 121 -4.65 14.02 12.21
CA SER A 121 -3.70 13.60 13.24
C SER A 121 -2.63 12.66 12.68
N ARG A 122 -1.37 12.80 13.11
CA ARG A 122 -0.27 11.97 12.61
C ARG A 122 -0.29 10.57 13.21
N LEU A 123 -0.13 9.56 12.37
CA LEU A 123 -0.04 8.15 12.76
C LEU A 123 1.41 7.78 13.08
N ALA A 124 1.79 7.90 14.36
CA ALA A 124 3.18 7.81 14.82
C ALA A 124 3.85 6.43 14.64
N ASP A 125 3.07 5.36 14.46
CA ASP A 125 3.56 3.99 14.23
C ASP A 125 3.72 3.64 12.74
N ARG A 126 3.49 4.61 11.86
CA ARG A 126 3.41 4.40 10.41
C ARG A 126 4.28 5.37 9.65
N PHE A 127 4.79 4.91 8.51
CA PHE A 127 5.66 5.69 7.64
C PHE A 127 5.15 5.64 6.21
N SER A 128 5.02 6.80 5.57
CA SER A 128 4.62 6.99 4.17
C SER A 128 5.58 7.99 3.52
N THR A 129 5.41 8.31 2.23
CA THR A 129 6.09 9.44 1.59
C THR A 129 5.08 10.51 1.18
N GLU A 130 5.53 11.75 1.04
CA GLU A 130 4.68 12.84 0.54
C GLU A 130 4.06 12.49 -0.82
N ARG A 131 4.85 11.89 -1.72
CA ARG A 131 4.39 11.41 -3.02
C ARG A 131 3.30 10.34 -2.94
N VAL A 132 3.38 9.43 -1.97
CA VAL A 132 2.30 8.43 -1.74
C VAL A 132 1.05 9.12 -1.21
N GLU A 133 1.17 10.06 -0.27
CA GLU A 133 0.02 10.80 0.24
C GLU A 133 -0.65 11.66 -0.83
N GLU A 134 0.12 12.34 -1.68
CA GLU A 134 -0.39 13.10 -2.83
C GLU A 134 -1.11 12.19 -3.83
N ALA A 135 -0.52 11.05 -4.20
CA ALA A 135 -1.15 10.10 -5.10
C ALA A 135 -2.44 9.50 -4.52
N LEU A 136 -2.50 9.29 -3.20
CA LEU A 136 -3.70 8.83 -2.51
C LEU A 136 -4.77 9.93 -2.46
N ASP A 137 -4.39 11.19 -2.29
CA ASP A 137 -5.32 12.33 -2.35
C ASP A 137 -5.94 12.51 -3.74
N GLU A 138 -5.18 12.27 -4.82
CA GLU A 138 -5.71 12.27 -6.19
C GLU A 138 -6.61 11.07 -6.50
N TYR A 139 -6.40 9.95 -5.81
CA TYR A 139 -7.17 8.72 -6.00
C TYR A 139 -8.51 8.70 -5.22
N ARG A 140 -8.61 9.53 -4.16
CA ARG A 140 -9.79 9.67 -3.28
C ARG A 140 -10.91 10.47 -3.93
#